data_AF-A0AAU6Z1R0-F1
#
_entry.id   AF-A0AAU6Z1R0-F1
#
_cell.length_a   1.000
_cell.length_b   1.000
_cell.length_c   1.000
_cell.angle_alpha   90.00
_cell.angle_beta   90.00
_cell.angle_gamma   90.00
#
_symmetry.space_group_name_H-M   'P 1'
#
loop_
_entity.id
_entity.type
_entity.pdbx_description
1 polymer ?
#
loop_
_entity_poly.entity_id
_entity_poly.type
_entity_poly.pdbx_seq_one_letter_code
_entity_poly.pdbx_strand_id
1 'polypeptide(L)'
;MAVHPQIRAFAEAALLLRAERYWHHGSAGEQAEFLRALSEVLTEVCYHLDANDVLPLELLKAGQDMAAPAIRNLPLRPSAQLVLMAYVDRRIEQLIAAQDDSGNTGAKGSRSA
;
A
#
# COMPACT_ATOMS: atom_id res chain seq x y z
N MET A 1 -5.44 -26.66 12.69
CA MET A 1 -5.91 -26.54 11.30
C MET A 1 -4.71 -26.30 10.40
N ALA A 2 -4.57 -27.02 9.28
CA ALA A 2 -3.47 -26.82 8.34
C ALA A 2 -3.74 -25.59 7.47
N VAL A 3 -2.76 -24.70 7.31
CA VAL A 3 -2.85 -23.51 6.46
C VAL A 3 -2.92 -23.94 4.99
N HIS A 4 -3.81 -23.32 4.21
CA HIS A 4 -3.98 -23.63 2.79
C HIS A 4 -2.66 -23.44 2.02
N PRO A 5 -2.24 -24.36 1.13
CA PRO A 5 -0.96 -24.28 0.44
C PRO A 5 -0.74 -22.98 -0.34
N GLN A 6 -1.79 -22.43 -0.97
CA GLN A 6 -1.70 -21.13 -1.67
C GLN A 6 -1.48 -19.97 -0.70
N ILE A 7 -2.13 -19.97 0.47
CA ILE A 7 -1.93 -18.93 1.49
C ILE A 7 -0.49 -18.97 1.97
N ARG A 8 0.07 -20.17 2.18
CA ARG A 8 1.47 -20.33 2.56
C ARG A 8 2.42 -19.82 1.46
N ALA A 9 2.15 -20.16 0.20
CA ALA A 9 2.94 -19.68 -0.93
C ALA A 9 2.92 -18.15 -1.07
N PHE A 10 1.76 -17.50 -0.89
CA PHE A 10 1.66 -16.05 -0.90
C PHE A 10 2.39 -15.40 0.28
N ALA A 11 2.30 -15.99 1.49
CA ALA A 11 3.01 -15.49 2.65
C ALA A 11 4.54 -15.61 2.51
N GLU A 12 5.02 -16.74 2.00
CA GLU A 12 6.45 -16.97 1.71
C GLU A 12 6.93 -16.05 0.59
N ALA A 13 6.16 -15.87 -0.48
CA ALA A 13 6.46 -14.92 -1.55
C ALA A 13 6.52 -13.48 -1.03
N ALA A 14 5.57 -13.05 -0.19
CA ALA A 14 5.57 -11.72 0.42
C ALA A 14 6.79 -11.50 1.32
N LEU A 15 7.21 -12.51 2.08
CA LEU A 15 8.42 -12.46 2.91
C LEU A 15 9.69 -12.39 2.08
N LEU A 16 9.79 -13.18 1.00
CA LEU A 16 10.92 -13.13 0.07
C LEU A 16 10.98 -11.78 -0.65
N LEU A 17 9.84 -11.28 -1.13
CA LEU A 17 9.74 -9.96 -1.74
C LEU A 17 10.17 -8.87 -0.77
N ARG A 18 9.78 -8.94 0.51
CA ARG A 18 10.22 -8.00 1.56
C ARG A 18 11.75 -8.04 1.79
N ALA A 19 12.37 -9.20 1.67
CA ALA A 19 13.80 -9.40 1.91
C ALA A 19 14.68 -9.07 0.69
N GLU A 20 14.09 -8.97 -0.49
CA GLU A 20 14.79 -8.77 -1.76
C GLU A 20 15.01 -7.29 -2.12
N ARG A 21 16.04 -7.09 -2.95
CA ARG A 21 16.57 -5.83 -3.50
C ARG A 21 15.53 -4.94 -4.21
N TYR A 22 14.33 -5.45 -4.50
CA TYR A 22 13.29 -4.76 -5.26
C TYR A 22 12.65 -3.58 -4.52
N TRP A 23 12.79 -3.49 -3.19
CA TRP A 23 12.32 -2.33 -2.41
C TRP A 23 13.37 -1.21 -2.26
N HIS A 24 14.60 -1.41 -2.74
CA HIS A 24 15.59 -0.34 -2.87
C HIS A 24 15.34 0.43 -4.15
N HIS A 25 14.27 1.22 -4.15
CA HIS A 25 13.99 2.16 -5.21
C HIS A 25 14.91 3.37 -5.06
N GLY A 26 15.52 3.82 -6.17
CA GLY A 26 16.47 4.94 -6.20
C GLY A 26 15.82 6.30 -5.94
N SER A 27 14.49 6.39 -6.03
CA SER A 27 13.72 7.61 -5.72
C SER A 27 12.31 7.31 -5.22
N ALA A 28 11.66 8.29 -4.58
CA ALA A 28 10.25 8.20 -4.19
C ALA A 28 9.29 8.01 -5.38
N GLY A 29 9.63 8.58 -6.54
CA GLY A 29 8.86 8.42 -7.77
C GLY A 29 8.85 6.98 -8.27
N GLU A 30 10.00 6.31 -8.28
CA GLU A 30 10.10 4.88 -8.63
C GLU A 30 9.30 3.99 -7.67
N GLN A 31 9.24 4.34 -6.37
CA GLN A 31 8.39 3.65 -5.40
C GLN A 31 6.91 3.80 -5.74
N ALA A 32 6.47 5.01 -6.10
CA ALA A 32 5.09 5.29 -6.44
C ALA A 32 4.66 4.55 -7.72
N GLU A 33 5.51 4.51 -8.74
CA GLU A 33 5.26 3.77 -9.99
C GLU A 33 5.15 2.26 -9.74
N PHE A 34 6.05 1.70 -8.93
CA PHE A 34 5.98 0.29 -8.55
C PHE A 34 4.67 -0.04 -7.81
N LEU A 35 4.29 0.79 -6.83
CA LEU A 35 3.04 0.58 -6.08
C LEU A 35 1.80 0.70 -6.98
N ARG A 36 1.81 1.59 -7.98
CA ARG A 36 0.75 1.67 -8.99
C ARG A 36 0.67 0.40 -9.83
N ALA A 37 1.79 -0.11 -10.32
CA ALA A 37 1.80 -1.37 -11.07
C ALA A 37 1.33 -2.56 -10.21
N LEU A 38 1.72 -2.59 -8.93
CA LEU A 38 1.30 -3.62 -8.00
C LEU A 38 -0.19 -3.55 -7.64
N SER A 39 -0.82 -2.37 -7.75
CA SER A 39 -2.23 -2.15 -7.39
C SER A 39 -3.19 -3.02 -8.22
N GLU A 40 -2.87 -3.31 -9.48
CA GLU A 40 -3.68 -4.17 -10.34
C GLU A 40 -3.68 -5.62 -9.83
N VAL A 41 -2.50 -6.14 -9.50
CA VAL A 41 -2.35 -7.50 -8.92
C VAL A 41 -2.99 -7.56 -7.54
N LEU A 42 -2.81 -6.52 -6.72
CA LEU A 42 -3.41 -6.45 -5.39
C LEU A 42 -4.93 -6.41 -5.44
N THR A 43 -5.53 -5.81 -6.47
CA THR A 43 -6.99 -5.81 -6.64
C THR A 43 -7.52 -7.23 -6.76
N GLU A 44 -6.89 -8.07 -7.58
CA GLU A 44 -7.29 -9.48 -7.73
C GLU A 44 -7.04 -10.30 -6.45
N VAL A 45 -5.91 -10.05 -5.77
CA VAL A 45 -5.63 -10.69 -4.47
C VAL A 45 -6.69 -10.30 -3.45
N CYS A 46 -7.08 -9.03 -3.38
CA CYS A 46 -8.12 -8.56 -2.48
C CYS A 46 -9.47 -9.22 -2.80
N TYR A 47 -9.84 -9.33 -4.08
CA TYR A 47 -11.03 -10.04 -4.50
C TYR A 47 -11.06 -11.47 -3.96
N HIS A 48 -9.96 -12.21 -4.11
CA HIS A 48 -9.89 -13.58 -3.58
C HIS A 48 -9.91 -13.66 -2.06
N LEU A 49 -9.28 -12.70 -1.36
CA LEU A 49 -9.32 -12.64 0.11
C LEU A 49 -10.74 -12.39 0.62
N ASP A 50 -11.46 -11.48 -0.03
CA ASP A 50 -12.85 -11.14 0.31
C ASP A 50 -13.82 -12.28 -0.04
N ALA A 51 -13.69 -12.87 -1.24
CA ALA A 51 -14.57 -13.95 -1.70
C ALA A 51 -14.45 -15.24 -0.88
N ASN A 52 -13.31 -15.45 -0.20
CA ASN A 52 -13.05 -16.63 0.62
C ASN A 52 -13.08 -16.35 2.13
N ASP A 53 -13.55 -15.16 2.56
CA ASP A 53 -13.59 -14.75 3.97
C ASP A 53 -12.26 -15.01 4.72
N VAL A 54 -11.11 -14.79 4.04
CA VAL A 54 -9.79 -15.17 4.55
C VAL A 54 -9.37 -14.29 5.73
N LEU A 55 -9.71 -13.00 5.69
CA LEU A 55 -9.34 -12.03 6.72
C LEU A 55 -10.46 -11.88 7.75
N PRO A 56 -10.18 -12.07 9.06
CA PRO A 56 -11.17 -11.86 10.10
C PRO A 56 -11.71 -10.42 10.10
N LEU A 57 -13.02 -10.26 10.36
CA LEU A 57 -13.66 -8.95 10.38
C LEU A 57 -12.99 -7.96 11.36
N GLU A 58 -12.54 -8.44 12.52
CA GLU A 58 -11.85 -7.60 13.51
C GLU A 58 -10.49 -7.08 13.00
N LEU A 59 -9.79 -7.90 12.21
CA LEU A 59 -8.55 -7.47 11.55
C LEU A 59 -8.84 -6.39 10.49
N LEU A 60 -9.91 -6.56 9.72
CA LEU A 60 -10.33 -5.59 8.71
C LEU A 60 -10.78 -4.26 9.34
N LYS A 61 -11.51 -4.29 10.46
CA LYS A 61 -11.87 -3.09 11.22
C LYS A 61 -10.64 -2.36 11.75
N ALA A 62 -9.72 -3.08 12.39
CA ALA A 62 -8.47 -2.50 12.87
C ALA A 62 -7.64 -1.90 11.70
N GLY A 63 -7.62 -2.59 10.56
CA GLY A 63 -7.00 -2.10 9.34
C GLY A 63 -7.65 -0.82 8.81
N GLN A 64 -8.98 -0.73 8.81
CA GLN A 64 -9.73 0.46 8.38
C GLN A 64 -9.43 1.67 9.25
N ASP A 65 -9.28 1.49 10.57
CA ASP A 65 -8.86 2.55 11.49
C ASP A 65 -7.44 3.10 11.18
N MET A 66 -6.55 2.25 10.67
CA MET A 66 -5.16 2.59 10.37
C MET A 66 -4.94 3.12 8.94
N ALA A 67 -5.65 2.57 7.96
CA ALA A 67 -5.34 2.75 6.54
C ALA A 67 -5.53 4.19 6.07
N ALA A 68 -6.67 4.84 6.35
CA ALA A 68 -6.80 6.28 6.11
C ALA A 68 -7.95 6.91 6.93
N PRO A 69 -7.81 8.19 7.36
CA PRO A 69 -8.91 8.93 7.99
C PRO A 69 -10.18 8.97 7.13
N ALA A 70 -10.01 9.01 5.80
CA ALA A 70 -11.10 9.10 4.83
C ALA A 70 -12.03 7.87 4.82
N ILE A 71 -11.49 6.68 5.12
CA ILE A 71 -12.28 5.44 5.10
C ILE A 71 -12.76 5.01 6.48
N ARG A 72 -12.26 5.62 7.56
CA ARG A 72 -12.53 5.24 8.96
C ARG A 72 -14.02 5.23 9.32
N ASN A 73 -14.79 6.20 8.82
CA ASN A 73 -16.20 6.37 9.15
C ASN A 73 -17.14 5.95 8.03
N LEU A 74 -16.67 5.19 7.04
CA LEU A 74 -17.54 4.73 5.97
C LEU A 74 -18.57 3.72 6.53
N PRO A 75 -19.87 3.87 6.21
CA PRO A 75 -20.92 2.97 6.66
C PRO A 75 -20.88 1.59 5.96
N LEU A 76 -19.83 1.32 5.19
CA LEU A 76 -19.62 0.09 4.44
C LEU A 76 -18.97 -0.95 5.35
N ARG A 77 -19.32 -2.23 5.14
CA ARG A 77 -18.61 -3.34 5.80
C ARG A 77 -17.14 -3.32 5.37
N PRO A 78 -16.18 -3.37 6.32
CA PRO A 78 -14.77 -3.43 5.98
C PRO A 78 -14.47 -4.66 5.12
N SER A 79 -13.69 -4.47 4.05
CA SER A 79 -13.22 -5.52 3.15
C SER A 79 -11.70 -5.43 2.97
N ALA A 80 -11.07 -6.53 2.55
CA ALA A 80 -9.66 -6.57 2.20
C ALA A 80 -9.34 -5.52 1.14
N GLN A 81 -10.18 -5.42 0.10
CA GLN A 81 -10.01 -4.41 -0.95
C GLN A 81 -10.07 -2.99 -0.39
N LEU A 82 -11.07 -2.66 0.44
CA LEU A 82 -11.21 -1.31 1.00
C LEU A 82 -9.98 -0.92 1.83
N VAL A 83 -9.51 -1.83 2.69
CA VAL A 83 -8.42 -1.54 3.63
C VAL A 83 -7.07 -1.51 2.93
N LEU A 84 -6.75 -2.52 2.13
CA LEU A 84 -5.44 -2.67 1.50
C LEU A 84 -5.23 -1.63 0.39
N MET A 85 -6.24 -1.39 -0.46
CA MET A 85 -6.12 -0.40 -1.52
C MET A 85 -6.01 1.02 -0.95
N ALA A 86 -6.78 1.36 0.09
CA ALA A 86 -6.63 2.65 0.76
C ALA A 86 -5.23 2.86 1.37
N TYR A 87 -4.58 1.80 1.85
CA TYR A 87 -3.21 1.88 2.35
C TYR A 87 -2.21 2.14 1.22
N VAL A 88 -2.38 1.46 0.08
CA VAL A 88 -1.57 1.65 -1.13
C VAL A 88 -1.72 3.07 -1.67
N ASP A 89 -2.96 3.54 -1.85
CA ASP A 89 -3.26 4.87 -2.36
C ASP A 89 -2.65 5.96 -1.48
N ARG A 90 -2.88 5.88 -0.16
CA ARG A 90 -2.27 6.81 0.79
C ARG A 90 -0.75 6.81 0.72
N ARG A 91 -0.13 5.64 0.57
CA ARG A 91 1.33 5.55 0.47
C ARG A 91 1.84 6.17 -0.81
N ILE A 92 1.15 5.98 -1.93
CA ILE A 92 1.47 6.64 -3.22
C ILE A 92 1.37 8.16 -3.06
N GLU A 93 0.30 8.68 -2.47
CA GLU A 93 0.12 10.11 -2.21
C GLU A 93 1.26 10.69 -1.37
N GLN A 94 1.67 10.01 -0.31
CA GLN A 94 2.80 10.42 0.54
C GLN A 94 4.12 10.46 -0.22
N LEU A 95 4.36 9.49 -1.11
CA LEU A 95 5.58 9.44 -1.92
C LEU A 95 5.64 10.57 -2.94
N ILE A 96 4.50 10.90 -3.55
CA ILE A 96 4.38 12.03 -4.48
C ILE A 96 4.62 13.36 -3.76
N ALA A 97 3.95 13.58 -2.62
CA ALA A 97 4.14 14.82 -1.84
C ALA A 97 5.59 15.00 -1.38
N ALA A 98 6.26 13.93 -0.94
CA ALA A 98 7.67 13.97 -0.54
C ALA A 98 8.62 14.30 -1.71
N GLN A 99 8.26 13.91 -2.93
CA GLN A 99 9.02 14.25 -4.14
C GLN A 99 8.90 15.74 -4.46
N ASP A 100 7.70 16.32 -4.36
CA ASP A 100 7.44 17.74 -4.62
C ASP A 100 8.17 18.65 -3.61
N ASP A 101 8.19 18.26 -2.33
CA ASP A 101 8.92 19.00 -1.28
C ASP A 101 10.45 18.97 -1.48
N SER A 102 10.99 17.86 -1.99
CA SER A 102 12.43 17.74 -2.30
C SER A 102 12.87 18.61 -3.48
N GLY A 103 11.96 19.00 -4.38
CA GLY A 103 12.25 19.89 -5.51
C GLY A 103 12.33 21.37 -5.11
N ASN A 104 11.76 21.75 -3.96
CA ASN A 104 11.53 23.15 -3.61
C ASN A 104 12.65 23.80 -2.76
N THR A 105 13.65 23.03 -2.34
CA THR A 105 14.82 23.53 -1.58
C THR A 105 15.90 24.19 -2.44
N GLY A 106 15.77 24.20 -3.78
CA GLY A 106 16.76 24.75 -4.71
C GLY A 106 16.55 26.20 -5.18
N ALA A 107 15.44 26.85 -4.85
CA ALA A 107 15.02 28.11 -5.50
C ALA A 107 15.14 29.39 -4.65
N LYS A 108 15.84 29.37 -3.52
CA LYS A 108 16.13 30.57 -2.72
C LYS A 108 17.63 30.73 -2.48
N GLY A 109 18.33 31.41 -3.38
CA GLY A 109 19.72 31.81 -3.10
C GLY A 109 20.57 32.29 -4.27
N SER A 110 20.02 32.93 -5.29
CA SER A 110 20.85 33.58 -6.32
C SER A 110 20.10 34.74 -6.98
N ARG A 111 20.06 35.86 -6.24
CA ARG A 111 19.81 37.26 -6.64
C ARG A 111 19.95 38.04 -5.32
N SER A 112 20.90 38.94 -5.09
CA SER A 112 21.47 40.02 -5.92
C SER A 112 22.88 40.32 -5.35
N ALA A 113 23.91 40.55 -6.18
CA ALA A 113 24.37 41.86 -6.67
C ALA A 113 24.60 42.88 -5.55
#